data_AF-A0A182ML16-F1
#
_entry.id   AF-A0A182ML16-F1
#
_cell.length_a   1.000
_cell.length_b   1.000
_cell.length_c   1.000
_cell.angle_alpha   90.00
_cell.angle_beta   90.00
_cell.angle_gamma   90.00
#
_symmetry.space_group_name_H-M   'P 1'
#
loop_
_entity.id
_entity.type
_entity.pdbx_description
1 polymer ?
#
loop_
_entity_poly.entity_id
_entity_poly.type
_entity_poly.pdbx_seq_one_letter_code
_entity_poly.pdbx_strand_id
1 'polypeptide(L)'
;MANDKGPSHRFRTGRGNQTSTVTVQYAQYASSLSPSGYVPQLVYRVVPHALPELVAGVGILKFFADVLVMHKRIPSNTGTLETRKEKVLQQKQFVLIVLLLLLALQIARHRAAGNAVERNCIVPLKPDWSYSSPLIFTQNGVLISPENDSPDMEEITLATGEEVVLSCSPNYFREFSSEKVLWARCKKDKTFVVNDMDKNFVSALACKERPIEEIIVAVRGCPATLRSIEYGFTNPVTNKSYILGEACYDVKIGRTHFIHTKVKSGTNSIEQLALKVKDNVTYFHGYHPTQRYKVDLSKALNINDQAERFRPVFGVKNAPKIESRRYINEALLTHRQYLSVLKMAWNYQIVKDRDLLLNLDRLLQDIRALEVSEVEIYTGAHGVMTLQDKHNQSAEVYLVRENRFPVPKLHWTVVRSQEQAVAFAVFGKSPQTEQERERRSFCTSLCEQISWLKKLQENDAWQDGRAGYVLCCELEEFRRTVKEMPPISGVKGVLV
;
A
#
# COMPACT_ATOMS: atom_id res chain seq x y z
N MET A 1 12.88 -3.14 65.99
CA MET A 1 14.06 -3.67 66.69
C MET A 1 14.72 -4.72 65.81
N ALA A 2 16.04 -4.61 65.64
CA ALA A 2 17.02 -5.50 64.97
C ALA A 2 16.77 -5.82 63.47
N ASN A 3 17.38 -5.11 62.51
CA ASN A 3 18.77 -5.17 62.00
C ASN A 3 19.22 -6.55 61.49
N ASP A 4 19.47 -6.65 60.18
CA ASP A 4 20.78 -7.11 59.72
C ASP A 4 21.20 -6.47 58.39
N LYS A 5 22.51 -6.22 58.25
CA LYS A 5 23.17 -5.32 57.29
C LYS A 5 24.09 -6.07 56.33
N GLY A 6 24.14 -5.58 55.07
CA GLY A 6 25.40 -5.35 54.33
C GLY A 6 25.48 -5.95 52.91
N PRO A 7 26.38 -5.47 52.03
CA PRO A 7 27.12 -4.19 52.05
C PRO A 7 26.89 -3.33 50.78
N SER A 8 27.07 -2.02 50.97
CA SER A 8 27.15 -1.01 49.92
C SER A 8 28.59 -0.87 49.39
N HIS A 9 28.76 -0.76 48.07
CA HIS A 9 29.95 -0.14 47.48
C HIS A 9 29.58 1.19 46.83
N ARG A 10 30.24 2.25 47.29
CA ARG A 10 30.16 3.62 46.79
C ARG A 10 31.53 3.95 46.20
N PHE A 11 31.60 4.25 44.92
CA PHE A 11 32.74 4.95 44.32
C PHE A 11 32.21 6.21 43.60
N ARG A 12 32.73 7.36 44.03
CA ARG A 12 32.72 8.70 43.40
C ARG A 12 34.23 8.98 43.26
N THR A 13 34.82 9.46 42.18
CA THR A 13 34.52 10.55 41.25
C THR A 13 35.49 10.47 40.07
N GLY A 14 35.10 10.97 38.89
CA GLY A 14 36.05 11.31 37.83
C GLY A 14 35.37 12.03 36.67
N ARG A 15 35.60 13.34 36.55
CA ARG A 15 35.17 14.18 35.41
C ARG A 15 35.95 13.78 34.15
N GLY A 16 35.27 13.76 33.01
CA GLY A 16 35.89 13.71 31.69
C GLY A 16 34.84 13.91 30.61
N ASN A 17 34.75 15.13 30.07
CA ASN A 17 33.95 15.47 28.90
C ASN A 17 34.47 14.73 27.67
N GLN A 18 33.67 13.85 27.07
CA GLN A 18 33.74 13.56 25.64
C GLN A 18 32.31 13.34 25.11
N THR A 19 31.84 14.33 24.35
CA THR A 19 30.71 14.20 23.43
C THR A 19 31.14 13.31 22.26
N SER A 20 30.67 12.07 22.25
CA SER A 20 30.76 11.20 21.07
C SER A 20 29.42 11.22 20.35
N THR A 21 29.40 11.92 19.22
CA THR A 21 28.32 11.90 18.23
C THR A 21 28.32 10.52 17.57
N VAL A 22 27.31 9.69 17.86
CA VAL A 22 27.11 8.40 17.18
C VAL A 22 26.29 8.66 15.93
N THR A 23 26.97 8.77 14.79
CA THR A 23 26.35 8.78 13.46
C THR A 23 25.99 7.34 13.09
N VAL A 24 24.70 7.02 13.12
CA VAL A 24 24.19 5.72 12.63
C VAL A 24 24.13 5.78 11.10
N GLN A 25 25.10 5.17 10.43
CA GLN A 25 25.05 4.93 8.98
C GLN A 25 24.16 3.70 8.70
N TYR A 26 23.20 3.87 7.79
CA TYR A 26 22.38 2.81 7.24
C TYR A 26 23.22 1.90 6.35
N ALA A 27 23.46 0.66 6.77
CA ALA A 27 24.03 -0.38 5.92
C ALA A 27 22.92 -1.04 5.09
N GLN A 28 22.93 -0.79 3.78
CA GLN A 28 22.18 -1.56 2.79
C GLN A 28 22.81 -2.95 2.65
N TYR A 29 22.07 -4.00 2.99
CA TYR A 29 22.47 -5.39 2.72
C TYR A 29 21.99 -5.79 1.32
N ALA A 30 22.92 -5.87 0.37
CA ALA A 30 22.75 -6.63 -0.86
C ALA A 30 23.25 -8.07 -0.61
N SER A 31 22.40 -9.05 -0.91
CA SER A 31 22.67 -10.48 -0.81
C SER A 31 23.64 -10.94 -1.89
N SER A 32 24.79 -11.48 -1.49
CA SER A 32 25.78 -12.13 -2.37
C SER A 32 25.67 -13.65 -2.32
N LEU A 33 25.59 -14.30 -3.48
CA LEU A 33 25.84 -15.74 -3.68
C LEU A 33 26.96 -15.92 -4.73
N SER A 34 28.19 -16.04 -4.23
CA SER A 34 29.21 -17.07 -4.61
C SER A 34 29.81 -17.09 -6.05
N PRO A 35 30.90 -17.85 -6.34
CA PRO A 35 32.19 -17.27 -6.75
C PRO A 35 32.79 -17.83 -8.06
N SER A 36 33.62 -17.06 -8.77
CA SER A 36 34.92 -17.49 -9.36
C SER A 36 35.40 -16.56 -10.47
N GLY A 37 36.68 -16.17 -10.39
CA GLY A 37 37.58 -16.21 -11.55
C GLY A 37 37.75 -14.95 -12.41
N TYR A 38 38.97 -14.42 -12.37
CA TYR A 38 39.67 -13.63 -13.40
C TYR A 38 39.28 -12.15 -13.62
N VAL A 39 40.25 -11.29 -13.30
CA VAL A 39 40.34 -9.87 -13.67
C VAL A 39 41.43 -9.71 -14.73
N PRO A 40 41.17 -8.98 -15.82
CA PRO A 40 42.20 -8.18 -16.46
C PRO A 40 41.88 -6.69 -16.36
N GLN A 41 42.90 -5.91 -15.98
CA GLN A 41 42.89 -4.45 -15.98
C GLN A 41 42.68 -3.92 -17.40
N LEU A 42 41.73 -2.99 -17.56
CA LEU A 42 41.58 -2.17 -18.75
C LEU A 42 41.57 -0.69 -18.34
N VAL A 43 42.62 -0.01 -18.75
CA VAL A 43 42.85 1.44 -18.63
C VAL A 43 41.92 2.15 -19.59
N TYR A 44 40.96 2.93 -19.08
CA TYR A 44 40.14 3.81 -19.92
C TYR A 44 40.67 5.25 -19.87
N ARG A 45 41.08 5.71 -21.06
CA ARG A 45 41.52 7.07 -21.37
C ARG A 45 40.28 7.91 -21.64
N VAL A 46 40.11 9.00 -20.90
CA VAL A 46 39.04 9.98 -21.11
C VAL A 46 39.35 10.79 -22.38
N VAL A 47 38.44 10.76 -23.35
CA VAL A 47 38.41 11.65 -24.52
C VAL A 47 37.07 12.40 -24.47
N PRO A 48 37.05 13.75 -24.55
CA PRO A 48 35.81 14.51 -24.53
C PRO A 48 35.18 14.51 -25.93
N HIS A 49 33.91 14.12 -26.04
CA HIS A 49 33.10 14.35 -27.24
C HIS A 49 32.15 15.51 -27.01
N ALA A 50 32.29 16.52 -27.88
CA ALA A 50 31.43 17.67 -28.02
C ALA A 50 30.08 17.31 -28.68
N LEU A 51 29.07 18.09 -28.33
CA LEU A 51 27.72 18.15 -28.91
C LEU A 51 27.73 18.48 -30.42
N PRO A 52 26.73 18.01 -31.20
CA PRO A 52 26.31 18.67 -32.43
C PRO A 52 25.05 19.52 -32.21
N GLU A 53 25.14 20.75 -32.70
CA GLU A 53 24.12 21.79 -32.70
C GLU A 53 22.94 21.54 -33.66
N LEU A 54 21.83 22.18 -33.31
CA LEU A 54 20.73 22.59 -34.18
C LEU A 54 21.23 23.46 -35.34
N VAL A 55 21.22 22.95 -36.58
CA VAL A 55 21.21 23.78 -37.79
C VAL A 55 20.31 23.15 -38.85
N ALA A 56 18.99 23.35 -38.73
CA ALA A 56 18.02 22.97 -39.77
C ALA A 56 17.10 24.13 -40.21
N GLY A 57 17.34 25.36 -39.73
CA GLY A 57 16.45 26.51 -39.99
C GLY A 57 16.94 27.52 -41.02
N VAL A 58 18.23 27.53 -41.39
CA VAL A 58 18.83 28.64 -42.16
C VAL A 58 19.00 28.32 -43.66
N GLY A 59 18.92 27.05 -44.07
CA GLY A 59 19.10 26.63 -45.46
C GLY A 59 17.95 26.98 -46.41
N ILE A 60 16.73 27.15 -45.89
CA ILE A 60 15.53 27.36 -46.73
C ILE A 60 15.41 28.84 -47.16
N LEU A 61 15.88 29.79 -46.36
CA LEU A 61 15.82 31.22 -46.68
C LEU A 61 16.87 31.68 -47.71
N LYS A 62 18.00 30.95 -47.84
CA LYS A 62 19.05 31.28 -48.83
C LYS A 62 18.68 30.83 -50.24
N PHE A 63 17.89 29.77 -50.39
CA PHE A 63 17.44 29.27 -51.69
C PHE A 63 16.39 30.19 -52.37
N PHE A 64 15.57 30.92 -51.58
CA PHE A 64 14.58 31.84 -52.14
C PHE A 64 15.17 33.20 -52.58
N ALA A 65 16.29 33.62 -52.01
CA ALA A 65 16.95 34.87 -52.40
C ALA A 65 17.63 34.76 -53.78
N ASP A 66 18.23 33.61 -54.11
CA ASP A 66 18.95 33.42 -55.38
C ASP A 66 18.01 33.20 -56.59
N VAL A 67 16.78 32.71 -56.36
CA VAL A 67 15.78 32.52 -57.43
C VAL A 67 15.11 33.84 -57.84
N LEU A 68 15.05 34.85 -56.96
CA LEU A 68 14.41 36.14 -57.29
C LEU A 68 15.31 37.11 -58.09
N VAL A 69 16.63 36.90 -58.12
CA VAL A 69 17.59 37.81 -58.78
C VAL A 69 17.75 37.53 -60.29
N MET A 70 17.27 36.38 -60.80
CA MET A 70 17.45 35.96 -62.20
C MET A 70 16.41 36.52 -63.20
N HIS A 71 15.53 37.45 -62.82
CA HIS A 71 14.48 37.97 -63.72
C HIS A 71 14.53 39.46 -64.07
N LYS A 72 15.70 40.11 -63.97
CA LYS A 72 15.93 41.45 -64.54
C LYS A 72 17.12 41.46 -65.51
N ARG A 73 16.88 41.01 -66.75
CA ARG A 73 17.54 41.48 -67.99
C ARG A 73 16.91 40.74 -69.18
N ILE A 74 16.02 41.40 -69.90
CA ILE A 74 15.62 41.00 -71.26
C ILE A 74 15.82 42.22 -72.15
N PRO A 75 16.74 42.17 -73.14
CA PRO A 75 16.83 43.16 -74.20
C PRO A 75 15.82 42.87 -75.31
N SER A 76 15.55 43.90 -76.11
CA SER A 76 14.54 43.98 -77.15
C SER A 76 14.83 43.12 -78.39
N ASN A 77 13.71 42.69 -78.98
CA ASN A 77 13.46 42.45 -80.42
C ASN A 77 13.87 41.14 -81.10
N THR A 78 12.91 40.70 -81.93
CA THR A 78 12.90 39.65 -82.96
C THR A 78 12.89 38.19 -82.48
N GLY A 79 11.70 37.59 -82.47
CA GLY A 79 11.49 36.16 -82.24
C GLY A 79 10.08 35.73 -82.65
N THR A 80 10.02 34.72 -83.51
CA THR A 80 8.88 34.13 -84.23
C THR A 80 7.78 33.56 -83.32
N LEU A 81 6.59 33.33 -83.90
CA LEU A 81 5.34 32.87 -83.28
C LEU A 81 5.46 31.57 -82.43
N GLU A 82 6.55 30.83 -82.56
CA GLU A 82 6.86 29.60 -81.85
C GLU A 82 7.33 29.83 -80.40
N THR A 83 7.96 30.98 -80.11
CA THR A 83 8.48 31.34 -78.77
C THR A 83 7.40 31.77 -77.77
N ARG A 84 6.16 32.00 -78.22
CA ARG A 84 5.02 32.31 -77.34
C ARG A 84 4.42 31.06 -76.69
N LYS A 85 4.48 29.89 -77.34
CA LYS A 85 3.93 28.63 -76.78
C LYS A 85 4.79 28.08 -75.65
N GLU A 86 6.12 28.16 -75.77
CA GLU A 86 7.04 27.72 -74.71
C GLU A 86 6.95 28.58 -73.44
N LYS A 87 6.83 29.90 -73.57
CA LYS A 87 6.68 30.79 -72.39
C LYS A 87 5.38 30.54 -71.63
N VAL A 88 4.28 30.23 -72.32
CA VAL A 88 2.99 29.89 -71.68
C VAL A 88 3.06 28.53 -71.00
N LEU A 89 3.79 27.56 -71.57
CA LEU A 89 3.99 26.24 -70.96
C LEU A 89 4.85 26.34 -69.70
N GLN A 90 5.92 27.14 -69.73
CA GLN A 90 6.82 27.37 -68.61
C GLN A 90 6.13 28.12 -67.46
N GLN A 91 5.26 29.09 -67.79
CA GLN A 91 4.45 29.80 -66.79
C GLN A 91 3.40 28.89 -66.14
N LYS A 92 2.76 27.99 -66.90
CA LYS A 92 1.84 26.98 -66.35
C LYS A 92 2.56 25.97 -65.46
N GLN A 93 3.78 25.57 -65.82
CA GLN A 93 4.60 24.66 -65.03
C GLN A 93 5.01 25.29 -63.69
N PHE A 94 5.35 26.58 -63.69
CA PHE A 94 5.69 27.31 -62.46
C PHE A 94 4.48 27.45 -61.52
N VAL A 95 3.30 27.78 -62.06
CA VAL A 95 2.06 27.85 -61.27
C VAL A 95 1.69 26.48 -60.68
N LEU A 96 1.89 25.39 -61.44
CA LEU A 96 1.64 24.04 -60.96
C LEU A 96 2.60 23.65 -59.82
N ILE A 97 3.89 24.00 -59.92
CA ILE A 97 4.88 23.73 -58.86
C ILE A 97 4.54 24.52 -57.59
N VAL A 98 4.14 25.79 -57.71
CA VAL A 98 3.73 26.61 -56.56
C VAL A 98 2.47 26.06 -55.90
N LEU A 99 1.48 25.61 -56.68
CA LEU A 99 0.27 24.96 -56.16
C LEU A 99 0.59 23.64 -55.44
N LEU A 100 1.49 22.81 -56.00
CA LEU A 100 1.92 21.57 -55.37
C LEU A 100 2.70 21.82 -54.06
N LEU A 101 3.53 22.86 -54.01
CA LEU A 101 4.25 23.27 -52.79
C LEU A 101 3.27 23.78 -51.71
N LEU A 102 2.28 24.60 -52.09
CA LEU A 102 1.24 25.06 -51.17
C LEU A 102 0.39 23.89 -50.66
N LEU A 103 0.04 22.93 -51.53
CA LEU A 103 -0.68 21.72 -51.14
C LEU A 103 0.17 20.85 -50.19
N ALA A 104 1.47 20.69 -50.46
CA ALA A 104 2.39 19.98 -49.58
C ALA A 104 2.52 20.67 -48.21
N LEU A 105 2.54 22.01 -48.16
CA LEU A 105 2.54 22.78 -46.91
C LEU A 105 1.22 22.63 -46.13
N GLN A 106 0.07 22.59 -46.83
CA GLN A 106 -1.24 22.33 -46.21
C GLN A 106 -1.32 20.89 -45.66
N ILE A 107 -0.82 19.89 -46.41
CA ILE A 107 -0.74 18.50 -45.96
C ILE A 107 0.23 18.35 -44.78
N ALA A 108 1.37 19.05 -44.79
CA ALA A 108 2.31 19.05 -43.67
C ALA A 108 1.71 19.70 -42.41
N ARG A 109 0.95 20.80 -42.56
CA ARG A 109 0.19 21.42 -41.46
C ARG A 109 -0.89 20.49 -40.91
N HIS A 110 -1.63 19.78 -41.78
CA HIS A 110 -2.62 18.79 -41.33
C HIS A 110 -2.00 17.53 -40.72
N ARG A 111 -0.80 17.12 -41.15
CA ARG A 111 -0.05 16.01 -40.51
C ARG A 111 0.56 16.41 -39.16
N ALA A 112 1.00 17.66 -38.99
CA ALA A 112 1.48 18.17 -37.70
C ALA A 112 0.33 18.40 -36.69
N ALA A 113 -0.88 18.69 -37.20
CA ALA A 113 -2.12 18.74 -36.42
C ALA A 113 -2.82 17.38 -36.31
N GLY A 114 -2.14 16.28 -36.66
CA GLY A 114 -2.63 14.93 -36.43
C GLY A 114 -2.66 14.64 -34.93
N ASN A 115 -3.81 14.87 -34.31
CA ASN A 115 -4.24 14.38 -33.00
C ASN A 115 -3.09 14.06 -32.04
N ALA A 116 -2.49 15.10 -31.44
CA ALA A 116 -1.93 14.91 -30.10
C ALA A 116 -3.13 14.57 -29.20
N VAL A 117 -3.47 13.28 -29.12
CA VAL A 117 -4.41 12.77 -28.13
C VAL A 117 -3.81 13.22 -26.80
N GLU A 118 -4.45 14.19 -26.15
CA GLU A 118 -4.07 14.61 -24.80
C GLU A 118 -4.17 13.35 -23.92
N ARG A 119 -3.01 12.82 -23.54
CA ARG A 119 -2.94 11.60 -22.76
C ARG A 119 -3.09 12.00 -21.31
N ASN A 120 -4.17 11.55 -20.68
CA ASN A 120 -4.38 11.65 -19.25
C ASN A 120 -3.18 11.13 -18.47
N CYS A 121 -3.01 11.61 -17.24
CA CYS A 121 -2.01 11.05 -16.34
C CYS A 121 -2.53 9.75 -15.76
N ILE A 122 -1.71 8.70 -15.80
CA ILE A 122 -2.02 7.38 -15.26
C ILE A 122 -0.97 7.10 -14.18
N VAL A 123 -1.40 7.19 -12.92
CA VAL A 123 -0.51 7.06 -11.77
C VAL A 123 -0.72 5.74 -11.04
N PRO A 124 0.35 4.94 -10.84
CA PRO A 124 0.23 3.70 -10.09
C PRO A 124 0.02 3.99 -8.61
N LEU A 125 -0.93 3.28 -8.00
CA LEU A 125 -1.20 3.29 -6.57
C LEU A 125 -0.33 2.30 -5.82
N LYS A 126 0.00 1.18 -6.47
CA LYS A 126 0.74 0.10 -5.86
C LYS A 126 2.24 0.39 -5.94
N PRO A 127 2.90 0.62 -4.80
CA PRO A 127 4.35 0.56 -4.78
C PRO A 127 4.80 -0.88 -4.95
N ASP A 128 5.44 -1.19 -6.07
CA ASP A 128 6.48 -2.22 -6.05
C ASP A 128 7.56 -1.75 -5.05
N TRP A 129 8.41 -2.63 -4.55
CA TRP A 129 9.33 -2.32 -3.44
C TRP A 129 10.31 -1.15 -3.70
N SER A 130 10.21 -0.49 -4.86
CA SER A 130 11.06 0.61 -5.33
C SER A 130 10.62 2.01 -4.87
N TYR A 131 9.37 2.22 -4.42
CA TYR A 131 8.89 3.56 -4.01
C TYR A 131 7.77 3.55 -2.96
N SER A 132 7.47 4.71 -2.38
CA SER A 132 6.24 4.95 -1.60
C SER A 132 5.41 6.00 -2.32
N SER A 133 4.19 5.66 -2.72
CA SER A 133 3.32 6.60 -3.45
C SER A 133 2.81 7.71 -2.51
N PRO A 134 2.82 9.00 -2.94
CA PRO A 134 2.17 10.07 -2.19
C PRO A 134 0.66 9.88 -2.16
N LEU A 135 0.02 10.47 -1.16
CA LEU A 135 -1.43 10.65 -1.18
C LEU A 135 -1.78 11.79 -2.14
N ILE A 136 -2.82 11.61 -2.94
CA ILE A 136 -3.28 12.53 -3.97
C ILE A 136 -4.63 13.09 -3.57
N PHE A 137 -4.70 14.41 -3.43
CA PHE A 137 -5.90 15.16 -3.09
C PHE A 137 -6.28 16.11 -4.23
N THR A 138 -7.56 16.41 -4.34
CA THR A 138 -8.02 17.59 -5.09
C THR A 138 -7.54 18.87 -4.40
N GLN A 139 -7.63 20.00 -5.11
CA GLN A 139 -7.30 21.32 -4.54
C GLN A 139 -8.14 21.67 -3.31
N ASN A 140 -9.35 21.12 -3.20
CA ASN A 140 -10.25 21.30 -2.06
C ASN A 140 -9.97 20.30 -0.91
N GLY A 141 -8.94 19.46 -1.05
CA GLY A 141 -8.54 18.52 -0.01
C GLY A 141 -9.32 17.21 0.00
N VAL A 142 -10.10 16.89 -1.03
CA VAL A 142 -10.77 15.58 -1.13
C VAL A 142 -9.76 14.55 -1.62
N LEU A 143 -9.65 13.41 -0.96
CA LEU A 143 -8.74 12.34 -1.39
C LEU A 143 -9.26 11.70 -2.69
N ILE A 144 -8.43 11.64 -3.73
CA ILE A 144 -8.86 11.17 -5.05
C ILE A 144 -9.00 9.64 -5.06
N SER A 145 -10.20 9.14 -5.32
CA SER A 145 -10.43 7.71 -5.54
C SER A 145 -10.31 7.34 -7.02
N PRO A 146 -9.89 6.10 -7.35
CA PRO A 146 -10.10 5.59 -8.70
C PRO A 146 -11.61 5.55 -9.00
N GLU A 147 -11.96 5.75 -10.28
CA GLU A 147 -13.35 5.83 -10.76
C GLU A 147 -14.18 4.56 -10.46
N ASN A 148 -13.52 3.42 -10.27
CA ASN A 148 -14.13 2.15 -9.91
C ASN A 148 -13.46 1.57 -8.66
N ASP A 149 -14.24 1.21 -7.63
CA ASP A 149 -13.75 0.55 -6.41
C ASP A 149 -13.59 -0.97 -6.61
N SER A 150 -13.09 -1.36 -7.77
CA SER A 150 -12.75 -2.76 -8.03
C SER A 150 -11.51 -3.17 -7.22
N PRO A 151 -11.46 -4.40 -6.67
CA PRO A 151 -10.26 -5.00 -6.08
C PRO A 151 -9.02 -4.93 -6.98
N ASP A 152 -9.20 -4.91 -8.29
CA ASP A 152 -8.13 -5.01 -9.28
C ASP A 152 -7.63 -3.64 -9.78
N MET A 153 -8.22 -2.54 -9.31
CA MET A 153 -7.78 -1.20 -9.71
C MET A 153 -6.49 -0.82 -8.98
N GLU A 154 -5.42 -0.69 -9.75
CA GLU A 154 -4.07 -0.36 -9.26
C GLU A 154 -3.60 1.03 -9.69
N GLU A 155 -4.44 1.82 -10.37
CA GLU A 155 -4.07 3.11 -10.97
C GLU A 155 -5.15 4.19 -10.73
N ILE A 156 -4.72 5.45 -10.67
CA ILE A 156 -5.60 6.64 -10.75
C ILE A 156 -5.36 7.31 -12.10
N THR A 157 -6.45 7.71 -12.76
CA THR A 157 -6.41 8.51 -13.98
C THR A 157 -6.77 9.95 -13.64
N LEU A 158 -5.94 10.90 -14.08
CA LEU A 158 -6.19 12.34 -13.94
C LEU A 158 -6.23 12.98 -15.33
N ALA A 159 -7.16 13.90 -15.57
CA ALA A 159 -7.27 14.57 -16.84
C ALA A 159 -6.03 15.45 -17.11
N THR A 160 -5.64 15.59 -18.37
CA THR A 160 -4.56 16.54 -18.74
C THR A 160 -4.92 17.94 -18.27
N GLY A 161 -3.98 18.63 -17.62
CA GLY A 161 -4.19 19.95 -17.04
C GLY A 161 -4.83 19.96 -15.65
N GLU A 162 -5.30 18.80 -15.14
CA GLU A 162 -5.87 18.70 -13.79
C GLU A 162 -4.83 19.01 -12.71
N GLU A 163 -5.21 19.85 -11.75
CA GLU A 163 -4.35 20.26 -10.65
C GLU A 163 -4.68 19.49 -9.37
N VAL A 164 -3.66 18.90 -8.77
CA VAL A 164 -3.77 18.06 -7.58
C VAL A 164 -2.74 18.45 -6.52
N VAL A 165 -3.02 18.08 -5.28
CA VAL A 165 -2.10 18.21 -4.15
C VAL A 165 -1.55 16.83 -3.80
N LEU A 166 -0.23 16.68 -3.93
CA LEU A 166 0.49 15.47 -3.54
C LEU A 166 0.99 15.64 -2.11
N SER A 167 0.82 14.62 -1.27
CA SER A 167 1.26 14.64 0.13
C SER A 167 2.06 13.41 0.50
N CYS A 168 3.26 13.66 1.03
CA CYS A 168 4.04 12.68 1.78
C CYS A 168 3.91 12.87 3.29
N SER A 169 3.13 13.87 3.73
CA SER A 169 3.01 14.25 5.14
C SER A 169 2.64 13.07 6.04
N PRO A 170 3.29 12.91 7.20
CA PRO A 170 4.25 13.85 7.81
C PRO A 170 5.69 13.71 7.31
N ASN A 171 5.95 12.79 6.37
CA ASN A 171 7.22 12.56 5.70
C ASN A 171 7.44 13.49 4.50
N TYR A 172 8.60 13.32 3.87
CA TYR A 172 9.09 14.16 2.78
C TYR A 172 9.15 13.40 1.46
N PHE A 173 9.17 14.14 0.35
CA PHE A 173 9.47 13.59 -0.97
C PHE A 173 10.95 13.20 -1.08
N ARG A 174 11.26 12.24 -1.96
CA ARG A 174 12.64 11.76 -2.19
C ARG A 174 13.53 12.83 -2.84
N GLU A 175 13.07 13.46 -3.91
CA GLU A 175 13.81 14.53 -4.60
C GLU A 175 13.62 15.91 -3.96
N PHE A 176 12.50 16.12 -3.28
CA PHE A 176 12.18 17.37 -2.57
C PHE A 176 12.21 17.14 -1.06
N SER A 177 13.40 16.92 -0.53
CA SER A 177 13.61 16.44 0.84
C SER A 177 13.19 17.41 1.96
N SER A 178 12.93 18.69 1.63
CA SER A 178 12.32 19.69 2.53
C SER A 178 10.80 19.73 2.44
N GLU A 179 10.22 19.20 1.38
CA GLU A 179 8.80 19.34 1.07
C GLU A 179 8.02 18.11 1.53
N LYS A 180 6.90 18.35 2.21
CA LYS A 180 5.91 17.32 2.58
C LYS A 180 4.69 17.32 1.68
N VAL A 181 4.48 18.42 0.96
CA VAL A 181 3.32 18.70 0.14
C VAL A 181 3.80 19.38 -1.14
N LEU A 182 3.27 18.95 -2.29
CA LEU A 182 3.57 19.55 -3.58
C LEU A 182 2.26 19.79 -4.34
N TRP A 183 2.16 20.95 -4.98
CA TRP A 183 1.12 21.22 -5.98
C TRP A 183 1.62 20.74 -7.33
N ALA A 184 0.81 19.94 -8.01
CA ALA A 184 1.19 19.29 -9.25
C ALA A 184 0.07 19.41 -10.28
N ARG A 185 0.44 19.71 -11.53
CA ARG A 185 -0.51 19.71 -12.65
C ARG A 185 -0.22 18.54 -13.56
N CYS A 186 -1.23 17.75 -13.89
CA CYS A 186 -1.10 16.65 -14.83
C CYS A 186 -0.68 17.18 -16.21
N LYS A 187 0.41 16.64 -16.77
CA LYS A 187 0.87 16.97 -18.12
C LYS A 187 0.56 15.86 -19.12
N LYS A 188 1.01 14.64 -18.83
CA LYS A 188 0.71 13.42 -19.60
C LYS A 188 1.32 12.18 -18.96
N ASP A 189 0.66 11.03 -19.12
CA ASP A 189 1.15 9.73 -18.66
C ASP A 189 1.59 9.76 -17.17
N LYS A 190 2.88 9.62 -16.86
CA LYS A 190 3.40 9.71 -15.47
C LYS A 190 4.05 11.06 -15.16
N THR A 191 3.81 12.08 -15.98
CA THR A 191 4.50 13.37 -15.93
C THR A 191 3.59 14.46 -15.39
N PHE A 192 4.09 15.16 -14.38
CA PHE A 192 3.43 16.30 -13.75
C PHE A 192 4.33 17.52 -13.86
N VAL A 193 3.72 18.71 -13.89
CA VAL A 193 4.44 19.98 -13.73
C VAL A 193 4.41 20.35 -12.25
N VAL A 194 5.59 20.51 -11.64
CA VAL A 194 5.79 20.96 -10.25
C VAL A 194 6.85 22.05 -10.28
N ASN A 195 6.55 23.23 -9.74
CA ASN A 195 7.44 24.41 -9.80
C ASN A 195 7.95 24.68 -11.23
N ASP A 196 7.05 24.67 -12.21
CA ASP A 196 7.32 24.86 -13.64
C ASP A 196 8.27 23.83 -14.29
N MET A 197 8.60 22.74 -13.59
CA MET A 197 9.43 21.66 -14.10
C MET A 197 8.64 20.37 -14.30
N ASP A 198 8.96 19.66 -15.38
CA ASP A 198 8.45 18.30 -15.62
C ASP A 198 9.07 17.31 -14.63
N LYS A 199 8.23 16.61 -13.89
CA LYS A 199 8.60 15.60 -12.91
C LYS A 199 7.83 14.31 -13.12
N ASN A 200 8.54 13.19 -13.04
CA ASN A 200 7.92 11.87 -13.12
C ASN A 200 7.35 11.46 -11.76
N PHE A 201 6.11 10.98 -11.75
CA PHE A 201 5.38 10.61 -10.54
C PHE A 201 6.12 9.56 -9.70
N VAL A 202 6.67 8.53 -10.33
CA VAL A 202 7.28 7.39 -9.62
C VAL A 202 8.72 7.70 -9.21
N SER A 203 9.54 8.24 -10.12
CA SER A 203 10.96 8.44 -9.84
C SER A 203 11.25 9.71 -9.03
N ALA A 204 10.49 10.78 -9.24
CA ALA A 204 10.75 12.09 -8.64
C ALA A 204 9.77 12.48 -7.53
N LEU A 205 8.49 12.14 -7.68
CA LEU A 205 7.43 12.53 -6.75
C LEU A 205 7.06 11.42 -5.75
N ALA A 206 7.89 10.38 -5.62
CA ALA A 206 7.75 9.37 -4.59
C ALA A 206 8.13 9.91 -3.20
N CYS A 207 7.44 9.43 -2.18
CA CYS A 207 7.77 9.68 -0.79
C CYS A 207 9.00 8.89 -0.36
N LYS A 208 9.79 9.50 0.53
CA LYS A 208 10.93 8.85 1.18
C LYS A 208 10.46 7.70 2.07
N GLU A 209 9.36 7.94 2.79
CA GLU A 209 8.68 6.97 3.63
C GLU A 209 7.19 6.97 3.32
N ARG A 210 6.48 5.97 3.82
CA ARG A 210 5.04 5.82 3.60
C ARG A 210 4.26 7.02 4.21
N PRO A 211 3.27 7.58 3.50
CA PRO A 211 2.50 8.73 4.00
C PRO A 211 1.45 8.36 5.06
N ILE A 212 1.11 7.08 5.20
CA ILE A 212 0.28 6.59 6.30
C ILE A 212 1.21 6.03 7.37
N GLU A 213 1.19 6.66 8.53
CA GLU A 213 2.05 6.32 9.63
C GLU A 213 1.33 5.53 10.72
N GLU A 214 2.13 4.88 11.55
CA GLU A 214 1.69 4.24 12.79
C GLU A 214 2.46 4.86 13.95
N ILE A 215 1.75 5.25 15.00
CA ILE A 215 2.34 5.86 16.18
C ILE A 215 1.82 5.23 17.46
N ILE A 216 2.72 5.11 18.45
CA ILE A 216 2.48 4.51 19.75
C ILE A 216 1.73 5.50 20.62
N VAL A 217 0.49 5.14 20.93
CA VAL A 217 -0.41 5.92 21.78
C VAL A 217 -1.31 4.99 22.57
N ALA A 218 -1.87 5.45 23.68
CA ALA A 218 -2.84 4.68 24.44
C ALA A 218 -4.15 4.52 23.64
N VAL A 219 -4.64 3.28 23.55
CA VAL A 219 -5.92 2.94 22.88
C VAL A 219 -6.85 2.30 23.90
N ARG A 220 -8.14 2.65 23.83
CA ARG A 220 -9.17 2.11 24.72
C ARG A 220 -9.24 0.59 24.59
N GLY A 221 -9.28 -0.12 25.72
CA GLY A 221 -9.34 -1.57 25.73
C GLY A 221 -7.99 -2.28 25.55
N CYS A 222 -6.91 -1.56 25.25
CA CYS A 222 -5.58 -2.14 25.26
C CYS A 222 -4.95 -2.04 26.66
N PRO A 223 -4.56 -3.15 27.31
CA PRO A 223 -3.89 -3.11 28.60
C PRO A 223 -2.58 -2.30 28.54
N ALA A 224 -2.26 -1.55 29.60
CA ALA A 224 -1.05 -0.72 29.67
C ALA A 224 0.28 -1.51 29.57
N THR A 225 0.23 -2.82 29.81
CA THR A 225 1.36 -3.75 29.65
C THR A 225 1.63 -4.12 28.20
N LEU A 226 0.67 -3.87 27.29
CA LEU A 226 0.75 -4.16 25.87
C LEU A 226 1.05 -2.89 25.07
N ARG A 227 1.36 -3.07 23.79
CA ARG A 227 1.59 -1.97 22.87
C ARG A 227 0.30 -1.62 22.16
N SER A 228 -0.16 -0.38 22.33
CA SER A 228 -1.21 0.20 21.51
C SER A 228 -0.65 1.20 20.52
N ILE A 229 -1.31 1.30 19.36
CA ILE A 229 -0.97 2.20 18.27
C ILE A 229 -2.22 2.72 17.58
N GLU A 230 -2.10 3.89 16.98
CA GLU A 230 -3.04 4.41 15.97
C GLU A 230 -2.30 4.52 14.64
N TYR A 231 -3.03 4.44 13.54
CA TYR A 231 -2.49 4.72 12.22
C TYR A 231 -3.39 5.63 11.39
N GLY A 232 -2.80 6.43 10.53
CA GLY A 232 -3.52 7.45 9.79
C GLY A 232 -2.62 8.32 8.91
N PHE A 233 -3.21 9.38 8.37
CA PHE A 233 -2.51 10.35 7.53
C PHE A 233 -2.96 11.77 7.85
N THR A 234 -2.23 12.75 7.32
CA THR A 234 -2.60 14.17 7.37
C THR A 234 -3.11 14.63 6.02
N ASN A 235 -4.25 15.31 6.01
CA ASN A 235 -4.73 16.06 4.86
C ASN A 235 -4.09 17.47 4.89
N PRO A 236 -3.23 17.81 3.93
CA PRO A 236 -2.49 19.06 3.94
C PRO A 236 -3.33 20.29 3.60
N VAL A 237 -4.49 20.11 2.97
CA VAL A 237 -5.39 21.21 2.57
C VAL A 237 -6.26 21.62 3.75
N THR A 238 -6.84 20.65 4.46
CA THR A 238 -7.71 20.90 5.61
C THR A 238 -6.95 21.03 6.93
N ASN A 239 -5.64 20.71 6.94
CA ASN A 239 -4.79 20.66 8.12
C ASN A 239 -5.34 19.74 9.25
N LYS A 240 -5.99 18.65 8.83
CA LYS A 240 -6.59 17.64 9.71
C LYS A 240 -5.88 16.31 9.57
N SER A 241 -5.71 15.63 10.70
CA SER A 241 -5.20 14.27 10.76
C SER A 241 -6.36 13.29 10.89
N TYR A 242 -6.41 12.30 9.99
CA TYR A 242 -7.44 11.27 9.94
C TYR A 242 -6.87 9.96 10.44
N ILE A 243 -7.40 9.48 11.57
CA ILE A 243 -7.01 8.21 12.18
C ILE A 243 -7.88 7.12 11.58
N LEU A 244 -7.27 6.25 10.79
CA LEU A 244 -7.94 5.20 10.04
C LEU A 244 -8.22 3.96 10.87
N GLY A 245 -7.37 3.69 11.85
CA GLY A 245 -7.55 2.57 12.75
C GLY A 245 -6.61 2.58 13.93
N GLU A 246 -6.80 1.60 14.80
CA GLU A 246 -6.02 1.39 16.00
C GLU A 246 -5.77 -0.09 16.23
N ALA A 247 -4.69 -0.43 16.94
CA ALA A 247 -4.37 -1.82 17.25
C ALA A 247 -3.77 -1.96 18.65
N CYS A 248 -3.95 -3.15 19.23
CA CYS A 248 -3.36 -3.59 20.48
C CYS A 248 -2.57 -4.88 20.25
N TYR A 249 -1.31 -4.88 20.64
CA TYR A 249 -0.35 -5.93 20.31
C TYR A 249 0.57 -6.23 21.49
N ASP A 250 0.76 -7.51 21.78
CA ASP A 250 1.78 -7.97 22.72
C ASP A 250 3.11 -8.11 21.99
N VAL A 251 4.00 -7.14 22.18
CA VAL A 251 5.34 -7.12 21.59
C VAL A 251 6.28 -8.19 22.16
N LYS A 252 6.02 -8.70 23.36
CA LYS A 252 6.88 -9.70 24.01
C LYS A 252 6.66 -11.06 23.38
N ILE A 253 5.40 -11.48 23.31
CA ILE A 253 5.03 -12.78 22.73
C ILE A 253 4.72 -12.71 21.24
N GLY A 254 4.63 -11.52 20.65
CA GLY A 254 4.42 -11.35 19.22
C GLY A 254 2.98 -11.64 18.73
N ARG A 255 1.95 -11.22 19.50
CA ARG A 255 0.54 -11.53 19.21
C ARG A 255 -0.32 -10.27 19.15
N THR A 256 -1.13 -10.14 18.11
CA THR A 256 -2.17 -9.11 18.01
C THR A 256 -3.38 -9.50 18.85
N HIS A 257 -3.73 -8.66 19.81
CA HIS A 257 -4.94 -8.81 20.62
C HIS A 257 -6.15 -8.36 19.81
N PHE A 258 -6.12 -7.14 19.30
CA PHE A 258 -7.15 -6.65 18.39
C PHE A 258 -6.64 -5.54 17.47
N ILE A 259 -7.35 -5.36 16.38
CA ILE A 259 -7.31 -4.23 15.45
C ILE A 259 -8.72 -3.71 15.35
N HIS A 260 -8.88 -2.40 15.32
CA HIS A 260 -10.15 -1.72 15.11
C HIS A 260 -10.01 -0.75 13.94
N THR A 261 -10.88 -0.88 12.95
CA THR A 261 -10.97 0.02 11.79
C THR A 261 -12.41 0.08 11.32
N LYS A 262 -12.76 1.16 10.60
CA LYS A 262 -13.96 1.17 9.77
C LYS A 262 -13.60 0.64 8.39
N VAL A 263 -14.57 0.03 7.73
CA VAL A 263 -14.47 -0.43 6.34
C VAL A 263 -15.56 0.25 5.51
N LYS A 264 -15.32 0.38 4.21
CA LYS A 264 -16.24 1.08 3.33
C LYS A 264 -17.52 0.27 3.18
N SER A 265 -18.65 0.94 3.34
CA SER A 265 -19.99 0.45 3.08
C SER A 265 -20.84 1.63 2.59
N GLY A 266 -21.73 1.40 1.62
CA GLY A 266 -22.53 2.46 1.01
C GLY A 266 -21.73 3.60 0.37
N THR A 267 -22.22 4.84 0.53
CA THR A 267 -21.68 6.06 -0.10
C THR A 267 -20.80 6.90 0.82
N ASN A 268 -20.33 6.35 1.95
CA ASN A 268 -19.55 7.12 2.91
C ASN A 268 -18.29 7.73 2.30
N SER A 269 -18.05 8.99 2.67
CA SER A 269 -16.78 9.63 2.42
C SER A 269 -15.70 8.99 3.28
N ILE A 270 -14.47 9.11 2.81
CA ILE A 270 -13.28 8.59 3.48
C ILE A 270 -13.11 9.23 4.85
N GLU A 271 -13.45 10.52 4.97
CA GLU A 271 -13.43 11.30 6.20
C GLU A 271 -14.43 10.77 7.23
N GLN A 272 -15.62 10.33 6.79
CA GLN A 272 -16.63 9.70 7.66
C GLN A 272 -16.14 8.37 8.21
N LEU A 273 -15.31 7.66 7.45
CA LEU A 273 -14.73 6.37 7.84
C LEU A 273 -13.47 6.50 8.72
N ALA A 274 -13.04 7.71 9.09
CA ALA A 274 -12.01 7.88 10.10
C ALA A 274 -12.56 7.55 11.50
N LEU A 275 -11.79 6.84 12.32
CA LEU A 275 -12.11 6.61 13.73
C LEU A 275 -12.06 7.90 14.53
N LYS A 276 -11.08 8.75 14.23
CA LYS A 276 -10.84 10.03 14.93
C LYS A 276 -10.34 11.04 13.90
N VAL A 277 -10.76 12.28 14.07
CA VAL A 277 -10.22 13.43 13.34
C VAL A 277 -9.57 14.35 14.37
N LYS A 278 -8.31 14.70 14.15
CA LYS A 278 -7.54 15.56 15.04
C LYS A 278 -7.14 16.82 14.29
N ASP A 279 -7.29 17.97 14.94
CA ASP A 279 -6.75 19.23 14.43
C ASP A 279 -5.23 19.23 14.66
N ASN A 280 -4.48 19.74 13.68
CA ASN A 280 -3.02 19.91 13.72
C ASN A 280 -2.18 18.61 13.64
N VAL A 281 -1.18 18.62 12.75
CA VAL A 281 -0.27 17.51 12.39
C VAL A 281 0.66 17.04 13.50
N THR A 282 0.74 17.79 14.61
CA THR A 282 1.61 17.47 15.76
C THR A 282 1.41 16.05 16.29
N TYR A 283 0.21 15.48 16.11
CA TYR A 283 -0.12 14.12 16.52
C TYR A 283 0.88 13.07 16.01
N PHE A 284 1.34 13.20 14.76
CA PHE A 284 2.22 12.20 14.13
C PHE A 284 3.69 12.28 14.56
N HIS A 285 4.06 13.17 15.49
CA HIS A 285 5.42 13.22 16.05
C HIS A 285 5.65 12.23 17.21
N GLY A 286 4.78 11.25 17.37
CA GLY A 286 4.89 10.22 18.40
C GLY A 286 5.99 9.18 18.14
N TYR A 287 6.19 8.29 19.11
CA TYR A 287 7.12 7.17 18.93
C TYR A 287 6.57 6.17 17.91
N HIS A 288 7.40 5.77 16.96
CA HIS A 288 7.05 4.70 16.02
C HIS A 288 7.40 3.31 16.58
N PRO A 289 6.63 2.26 16.24
CA PRO A 289 6.95 0.89 16.58
C PRO A 289 8.23 0.42 15.87
N THR A 290 9.04 -0.35 16.59
CA THR A 290 10.31 -0.87 16.07
C THR A 290 10.08 -1.94 15.01
N GLN A 291 10.83 -1.94 13.91
CA GLN A 291 10.71 -3.00 12.89
C GLN A 291 11.23 -4.38 13.36
N ARG A 292 11.89 -4.47 14.52
CA ARG A 292 12.54 -5.68 15.05
C ARG A 292 11.62 -6.90 15.05
N TYR A 293 10.38 -6.74 15.51
CA TYR A 293 9.47 -7.88 15.61
C TYR A 293 9.00 -8.40 14.24
N LYS A 294 8.93 -7.53 13.22
CA LYS A 294 8.65 -7.94 11.84
C LYS A 294 9.78 -8.80 11.29
N VAL A 295 11.04 -8.41 11.55
CA VAL A 295 12.22 -9.20 11.18
C VAL A 295 12.21 -10.55 11.91
N ASP A 296 11.94 -10.55 13.21
CA ASP A 296 11.83 -11.78 14.01
C ASP A 296 10.74 -12.71 13.47
N LEU A 297 9.55 -12.18 13.16
CA LEU A 297 8.44 -12.95 12.58
C LEU A 297 8.80 -13.50 11.20
N SER A 298 9.39 -12.68 10.32
CA SER A 298 9.82 -13.12 8.98
C SER A 298 10.84 -14.25 9.06
N LYS A 299 11.79 -14.19 10.00
CA LYS A 299 12.73 -15.29 10.26
C LYS A 299 11.99 -16.53 10.80
N ALA A 300 11.07 -16.34 11.74
CA ALA A 300 10.28 -17.42 12.32
C ALA A 300 9.37 -18.13 11.32
N LEU A 301 8.97 -17.45 10.24
CA LEU A 301 8.16 -18.02 9.16
C LEU A 301 8.99 -18.72 8.07
N ASN A 302 10.33 -18.70 8.12
CA ASN A 302 11.16 -19.42 7.16
C ASN A 302 10.84 -20.93 7.21
N ILE A 303 10.51 -21.52 6.06
CA ILE A 303 10.02 -22.91 5.97
C ILE A 303 11.06 -23.95 6.41
N ASN A 304 12.35 -23.69 6.14
CA ASN A 304 13.42 -24.60 6.54
C ASN A 304 13.57 -24.57 8.07
N ASP A 305 13.59 -23.37 8.64
CA ASP A 305 13.66 -23.20 10.10
C ASP A 305 12.41 -23.80 10.80
N GLN A 306 11.23 -23.67 10.19
CA GLN A 306 10.00 -24.31 10.70
C GLN A 306 10.14 -25.84 10.72
N ALA A 307 10.63 -26.42 9.63
CA ALA A 307 10.82 -27.86 9.53
C ALA A 307 11.81 -28.39 10.59
N GLU A 308 12.92 -27.69 10.81
CA GLU A 308 13.88 -28.02 11.87
C GLU A 308 13.28 -27.93 13.27
N ARG A 309 12.39 -26.96 13.52
CA ARG A 309 11.71 -26.79 14.81
C ARG A 309 10.61 -27.82 15.04
N PHE A 310 9.79 -28.09 14.04
CA PHE A 310 8.55 -28.86 14.21
C PHE A 310 8.73 -30.36 14.02
N ARG A 311 9.61 -30.83 13.13
CA ARG A 311 9.81 -32.27 12.92
C ARG A 311 10.28 -33.03 14.17
N PRO A 312 11.15 -32.48 15.04
CA PRO A 312 11.54 -33.17 16.27
C PRO A 312 10.39 -33.40 17.25
N VAL A 313 9.39 -32.49 17.26
CA VAL A 313 8.24 -32.52 18.16
C VAL A 313 7.10 -33.34 17.56
N PHE A 314 6.65 -32.97 16.36
CA PHE A 314 5.46 -33.52 15.72
C PHE A 314 5.77 -34.72 14.79
N GLY A 315 7.05 -34.96 14.47
CA GLY A 315 7.44 -35.94 13.47
C GLY A 315 7.36 -35.38 12.04
N VAL A 316 7.97 -36.09 11.09
CA VAL A 316 8.10 -35.63 9.69
C VAL A 316 6.74 -35.46 8.99
N LYS A 317 5.79 -36.37 9.27
CA LYS A 317 4.47 -36.38 8.62
C LYS A 317 3.47 -35.38 9.22
N ASN A 318 3.59 -35.08 10.52
CA ASN A 318 2.61 -34.25 11.23
C ASN A 318 3.13 -32.85 11.58
N ALA A 319 4.36 -32.51 11.17
CA ALA A 319 4.89 -31.16 11.33
C ALA A 319 3.95 -30.14 10.66
N PRO A 320 3.38 -29.18 11.41
CA PRO A 320 2.50 -28.19 10.82
C PRO A 320 3.30 -27.31 9.86
N LYS A 321 2.70 -27.03 8.70
CA LYS A 321 3.02 -25.82 7.94
C LYS A 321 2.51 -24.64 8.76
N ILE A 322 3.21 -23.51 8.83
CA ILE A 322 2.67 -22.29 9.43
C ILE A 322 2.97 -21.15 8.47
N GLU A 323 1.99 -20.28 8.27
CA GLU A 323 2.06 -19.15 7.35
C GLU A 323 1.61 -17.87 8.05
N SER A 324 1.73 -16.74 7.36
CA SER A 324 1.14 -15.48 7.79
C SER A 324 0.19 -14.93 6.75
N ARG A 325 -0.90 -14.32 7.21
CA ARG A 325 -1.81 -13.50 6.40
C ARG A 325 -1.97 -12.12 7.03
N ARG A 326 -2.71 -11.22 6.40
CA ARG A 326 -3.05 -9.90 6.96
C ARG A 326 -4.41 -9.93 7.63
N TYR A 327 -4.60 -9.14 8.69
CA TYR A 327 -5.93 -8.93 9.27
C TYR A 327 -6.75 -8.01 8.37
N ILE A 328 -6.17 -6.87 7.99
CA ILE A 328 -6.72 -5.93 7.02
C ILE A 328 -6.03 -6.19 5.67
N ASN A 329 -6.79 -6.70 4.70
CA ASN A 329 -6.33 -6.91 3.34
C ASN A 329 -6.90 -5.84 2.39
N GLU A 330 -6.54 -5.94 1.11
CA GLU A 330 -6.97 -5.08 0.02
C GLU A 330 -8.51 -4.98 -0.06
N ALA A 331 -9.24 -6.05 0.28
CA ALA A 331 -10.70 -6.08 0.25
C ALA A 331 -11.34 -5.27 1.39
N LEU A 332 -10.64 -5.04 2.50
CA LEU A 332 -11.12 -4.28 3.65
C LEU A 332 -10.62 -2.83 3.71
N LEU A 333 -9.76 -2.41 2.78
CA LEU A 333 -9.32 -1.01 2.74
C LEU A 333 -10.50 -0.09 2.41
N THR A 334 -10.66 0.97 3.18
CA THR A 334 -11.64 2.04 2.91
C THR A 334 -11.29 2.85 1.66
N HIS A 335 -10.01 2.88 1.29
CA HIS A 335 -9.52 3.60 0.13
C HIS A 335 -8.28 2.96 -0.50
N ARG A 336 -8.17 3.01 -1.83
CA ARG A 336 -7.07 2.37 -2.59
C ARG A 336 -5.71 3.02 -2.37
N GLN A 337 -5.67 4.30 -2.01
CA GLN A 337 -4.41 4.93 -1.63
C GLN A 337 -3.86 4.43 -0.27
N TYR A 338 -4.60 3.57 0.45
CA TYR A 338 -4.22 3.06 1.78
C TYR A 338 -3.41 1.76 1.77
N LEU A 339 -2.87 1.37 0.62
CA LEU A 339 -2.08 0.14 0.48
C LEU A 339 -0.89 0.04 1.46
N SER A 340 -0.39 1.15 1.99
CA SER A 340 0.66 1.13 3.02
C SER A 340 0.20 0.55 4.37
N VAL A 341 -1.11 0.55 4.68
CA VAL A 341 -1.71 -0.15 5.84
C VAL A 341 -1.39 -1.64 5.81
N LEU A 342 -1.30 -2.22 4.61
CA LEU A 342 -1.03 -3.64 4.41
C LEU A 342 0.40 -4.05 4.76
N LYS A 343 1.30 -3.07 4.95
CA LYS A 343 2.70 -3.28 5.30
C LYS A 343 3.00 -2.95 6.77
N MET A 344 2.00 -2.44 7.50
CA MET A 344 2.12 -2.09 8.91
C MET A 344 2.40 -3.32 9.76
N ALA A 345 3.18 -3.13 10.81
CA ALA A 345 3.80 -4.26 11.45
C ALA A 345 2.84 -5.02 12.40
N TRP A 346 1.75 -4.39 12.86
CA TRP A 346 0.65 -5.04 13.59
C TRP A 346 -0.30 -5.88 12.70
N ASN A 347 -0.27 -5.67 11.38
CA ASN A 347 -1.26 -6.21 10.44
C ASN A 347 -0.91 -7.61 9.93
N TYR A 348 -0.49 -8.50 10.84
CA TYR A 348 -0.15 -9.88 10.54
C TYR A 348 -0.85 -10.84 11.49
N GLN A 349 -1.43 -11.89 10.91
CA GLN A 349 -1.99 -13.04 11.60
C GLN A 349 -1.18 -14.29 11.25
N ILE A 350 -0.87 -15.11 12.25
CA ILE A 350 -0.19 -16.40 12.07
C ILE A 350 -1.25 -17.47 11.86
N VAL A 351 -1.09 -18.36 10.88
CA VAL A 351 -2.09 -19.38 10.52
C VAL A 351 -1.43 -20.75 10.31
N LYS A 352 -2.09 -21.85 10.68
CA LYS A 352 -1.56 -23.21 10.47
C LYS A 352 -1.63 -23.69 9.02
N ASP A 353 -2.50 -23.13 8.22
CA ASP A 353 -2.53 -23.41 6.79
C ASP A 353 -3.39 -22.32 6.17
N ARG A 354 -2.90 -21.68 5.12
CA ARG A 354 -3.68 -20.66 4.45
C ARG A 354 -4.96 -21.23 3.83
N ASP A 355 -4.89 -22.45 3.32
CA ASP A 355 -6.00 -23.07 2.57
C ASP A 355 -7.10 -23.58 3.51
N LEU A 356 -6.77 -23.84 4.78
CA LEU A 356 -7.73 -24.26 5.82
C LEU A 356 -8.51 -23.09 6.45
N LEU A 357 -8.36 -21.87 5.93
CA LEU A 357 -9.07 -20.66 6.38
C LEU A 357 -9.84 -19.98 5.23
N LEU A 358 -10.30 -20.75 4.25
CA LEU A 358 -11.15 -20.25 3.16
C LEU A 358 -12.42 -19.54 3.67
N ASN A 359 -13.01 -20.03 4.76
CA ASN A 359 -14.18 -19.39 5.38
C ASN A 359 -13.88 -18.03 5.99
N LEU A 360 -12.62 -17.76 6.39
CA LEU A 360 -12.22 -16.40 6.74
C LEU A 360 -12.27 -15.50 5.50
N ASP A 361 -11.80 -15.96 4.34
CA ASP A 361 -11.86 -15.19 3.09
C ASP A 361 -13.32 -14.96 2.64
N ARG A 362 -14.20 -15.95 2.79
CA ARG A 362 -15.65 -15.81 2.54
C ARG A 362 -16.30 -14.78 3.47
N LEU A 363 -15.98 -14.80 4.76
CA LEU A 363 -16.44 -13.80 5.72
C LEU A 363 -16.03 -12.39 5.30
N LEU A 364 -14.77 -12.20 4.87
CA LEU A 364 -14.29 -10.89 4.42
C LEU A 364 -15.02 -10.40 3.15
N GLN A 365 -15.42 -11.31 2.27
CA GLN A 365 -16.26 -10.96 1.11
C GLN A 365 -17.67 -10.54 1.53
N ASP A 366 -18.29 -11.27 2.45
CA ASP A 366 -19.61 -10.93 2.99
C ASP A 366 -19.60 -9.57 3.71
N ILE A 367 -18.55 -9.29 4.50
CA ILE A 367 -18.36 -7.98 5.15
C ILE A 367 -18.23 -6.85 4.13
N ARG A 368 -17.47 -7.05 3.05
CA ARG A 368 -17.31 -6.05 1.98
C ARG A 368 -18.62 -5.80 1.23
N ALA A 369 -19.44 -6.83 1.07
CA ALA A 369 -20.72 -6.76 0.37
C ALA A 369 -21.87 -6.22 1.25
N LEU A 370 -21.63 -5.99 2.54
CA LEU A 370 -22.64 -5.50 3.46
C LEU A 370 -23.07 -4.07 3.09
N GLU A 371 -24.36 -3.87 2.81
CA GLU A 371 -24.94 -2.59 2.41
C GLU A 371 -25.54 -1.84 3.60
N VAL A 372 -24.70 -1.17 4.39
CA VAL A 372 -25.11 -0.37 5.54
C VAL A 372 -24.45 1.00 5.53
N SER A 373 -24.88 1.88 6.43
CA SER A 373 -24.34 3.24 6.51
C SER A 373 -22.91 3.30 7.06
N GLU A 374 -22.42 2.27 7.74
CA GLU A 374 -21.05 2.20 8.26
C GLU A 374 -20.79 0.78 8.78
N VAL A 375 -19.58 0.27 8.56
CA VAL A 375 -19.14 -1.00 9.14
C VAL A 375 -17.87 -0.76 9.95
N GLU A 376 -17.97 -0.94 11.26
CA GLU A 376 -16.82 -1.05 12.16
C GLU A 376 -16.42 -2.53 12.27
N ILE A 377 -15.13 -2.82 12.15
CA ILE A 377 -14.60 -4.15 12.39
C ILE A 377 -13.59 -4.12 13.54
N TYR A 378 -13.68 -5.14 14.40
CA TYR A 378 -12.68 -5.46 15.40
C TYR A 378 -12.18 -6.86 15.11
N THR A 379 -10.88 -7.09 14.95
CA THR A 379 -10.36 -8.42 14.60
C THR A 379 -9.07 -8.76 15.33
N GLY A 380 -8.86 -10.03 15.64
CA GLY A 380 -7.70 -10.48 16.40
C GLY A 380 -7.57 -11.99 16.45
N ALA A 381 -6.73 -12.44 17.38
CA ALA A 381 -6.47 -13.84 17.65
C ALA A 381 -6.77 -14.17 19.12
N HIS A 382 -7.12 -15.42 19.38
CA HIS A 382 -7.37 -15.91 20.74
C HIS A 382 -6.78 -17.30 20.95
N GLY A 383 -6.24 -17.48 22.16
CA GLY A 383 -5.64 -18.73 22.62
C GLY A 383 -4.42 -19.17 21.79
N VAL A 384 -3.92 -20.35 22.11
CA VAL A 384 -2.84 -21.03 21.38
C VAL A 384 -3.37 -22.36 20.88
N MET A 385 -3.06 -22.67 19.63
CA MET A 385 -3.44 -23.93 19.00
C MET A 385 -2.65 -25.08 19.60
N THR A 386 -3.32 -26.21 19.79
CA THR A 386 -2.67 -27.46 20.18
C THR A 386 -2.74 -28.50 19.06
N LEU A 387 -1.64 -29.23 18.88
CA LEU A 387 -1.53 -30.37 17.97
C LEU A 387 -1.01 -31.59 18.72
N GLN A 388 -1.27 -32.78 18.17
CA GLN A 388 -0.69 -34.01 18.71
C GLN A 388 0.76 -34.12 18.27
N ASP A 389 1.66 -34.31 19.22
CA ASP A 389 3.06 -34.56 18.97
C ASP A 389 3.30 -36.01 18.48
N LYS A 390 4.57 -36.37 18.23
CA LYS A 390 4.93 -37.73 17.78
C LYS A 390 4.64 -38.83 18.81
N HIS A 391 4.37 -38.47 20.06
CA HIS A 391 4.00 -39.35 21.16
C HIS A 391 2.48 -39.33 21.45
N ASN A 392 1.70 -38.69 20.57
CA ASN A 392 0.25 -38.51 20.72
C ASN A 392 -0.14 -37.72 21.98
N GLN A 393 0.73 -36.81 22.42
CA GLN A 393 0.48 -35.85 23.48
C GLN A 393 0.14 -34.48 22.91
N SER A 394 -0.74 -33.75 23.58
CA SER A 394 -1.14 -32.41 23.14
C SER A 394 -0.03 -31.39 23.41
N ALA A 395 0.48 -30.76 22.36
CA ALA A 395 1.51 -29.72 22.42
C ALA A 395 1.00 -28.41 21.80
N GLU A 396 1.24 -27.30 22.51
CA GLU A 396 0.98 -25.96 21.99
C GLU A 396 1.96 -25.58 20.88
N VAL A 397 1.50 -24.81 19.90
CA VAL A 397 2.28 -24.46 18.71
C VAL A 397 2.73 -23.01 18.76
N TYR A 398 4.05 -22.83 18.75
CA TYR A 398 4.73 -21.53 18.69
C TYR A 398 5.76 -21.53 17.56
N LEU A 399 5.90 -20.41 16.85
CA LEU A 399 6.92 -20.31 15.79
C LEU A 399 8.34 -20.16 16.36
N VAL A 400 8.49 -19.68 17.60
CA VAL A 400 9.79 -19.44 18.24
C VAL A 400 9.77 -20.00 19.67
N ARG A 401 10.96 -20.36 20.17
CA ARG A 401 11.18 -20.76 21.57
C ARG A 401 10.73 -19.65 22.53
N GLU A 402 10.61 -19.98 23.82
CA GLU A 402 10.12 -19.05 24.86
C GLU A 402 8.68 -18.59 24.59
N ASN A 403 7.88 -19.43 23.92
CA ASN A 403 6.45 -19.22 23.66
C ASN A 403 6.15 -17.93 22.87
N ARG A 404 7.06 -17.55 21.97
CA ARG A 404 6.90 -16.39 21.07
C ARG A 404 6.21 -16.81 19.76
N PHE A 405 5.43 -15.88 19.23
CA PHE A 405 4.62 -16.01 18.02
C PHE A 405 3.69 -17.23 18.08
N PRO A 406 2.70 -17.22 19.00
CA PRO A 406 1.74 -18.31 19.14
C PRO A 406 0.91 -18.46 17.87
N VAL A 407 0.67 -19.70 17.46
CA VAL A 407 -0.30 -20.00 16.42
C VAL A 407 -1.70 -19.97 17.07
N PRO A 408 -2.61 -19.08 16.64
CA PRO A 408 -3.91 -18.90 17.29
C PRO A 408 -4.77 -20.16 17.27
N LYS A 409 -5.49 -20.40 18.38
CA LYS A 409 -6.56 -21.40 18.40
C LYS A 409 -7.72 -20.96 17.51
N LEU A 410 -8.06 -19.68 17.57
CA LEU A 410 -9.11 -19.06 16.77
C LEU A 410 -8.74 -17.65 16.33
N HIS A 411 -9.11 -17.34 15.09
CA HIS A 411 -9.15 -16.00 14.53
C HIS A 411 -10.55 -15.46 14.75
N TRP A 412 -10.67 -14.19 15.12
CA TRP A 412 -11.97 -13.62 15.38
C TRP A 412 -12.16 -12.26 14.73
N THR A 413 -13.42 -11.97 14.41
CA THR A 413 -13.84 -10.69 13.84
C THR A 413 -15.20 -10.33 14.44
N VAL A 414 -15.34 -9.15 15.03
CA VAL A 414 -16.64 -8.55 15.35
C VAL A 414 -16.96 -7.54 14.27
N VAL A 415 -18.15 -7.66 13.70
CA VAL A 415 -18.70 -6.71 12.74
C VAL A 415 -19.79 -5.92 13.45
N ARG A 416 -19.69 -4.59 13.40
CA ARG A 416 -20.64 -3.69 14.03
C ARG A 416 -21.14 -2.66 13.03
N SER A 417 -22.43 -2.40 13.08
CA SER A 417 -23.05 -1.24 12.43
C SER A 417 -24.01 -0.60 13.42
N GLN A 418 -23.84 0.69 13.70
CA GLN A 418 -24.66 1.42 14.68
C GLN A 418 -24.69 0.71 16.05
N GLU A 419 -25.88 0.33 16.52
CA GLU A 419 -26.13 -0.36 17.79
C GLU A 419 -26.24 -1.89 17.62
N GLN A 420 -25.93 -2.42 16.44
CA GLN A 420 -25.97 -3.87 16.18
C GLN A 420 -24.56 -4.41 15.97
N ALA A 421 -24.30 -5.62 16.48
CA ALA A 421 -23.03 -6.30 16.24
C ALA A 421 -23.18 -7.81 16.24
N VAL A 422 -22.25 -8.48 15.56
CA VAL A 422 -22.12 -9.94 15.58
C VAL A 422 -20.65 -10.33 15.58
N ALA A 423 -20.30 -11.36 16.35
CA ALA A 423 -18.94 -11.83 16.50
C ALA A 423 -18.73 -13.15 15.76
N PHE A 424 -17.61 -13.29 15.09
CA PHE A 424 -17.24 -14.48 14.32
C PHE A 424 -15.97 -15.08 14.91
N ALA A 425 -15.95 -16.41 15.06
CA ALA A 425 -14.76 -17.18 15.41
C ALA A 425 -14.47 -18.21 14.32
N VAL A 426 -13.32 -18.09 13.66
CA VAL A 426 -12.82 -19.08 12.70
C VAL A 426 -11.72 -19.90 13.36
N PHE A 427 -11.91 -21.22 13.45
CA PHE A 427 -10.98 -22.09 14.13
C PHE A 427 -9.74 -22.37 13.29
N GLY A 428 -8.54 -22.14 13.85
CA GLY A 428 -7.28 -22.43 13.15
C GLY A 428 -7.02 -23.94 12.97
N LYS A 429 -7.66 -24.78 13.79
CA LYS A 429 -7.79 -26.22 13.59
C LYS A 429 -9.26 -26.57 13.73
N SER A 430 -9.93 -26.85 12.63
CA SER A 430 -11.34 -27.18 12.66
C SER A 430 -11.61 -28.51 13.39
N PRO A 431 -12.72 -28.58 14.14
CA PRO A 431 -13.22 -29.85 14.66
C PRO A 431 -13.52 -30.83 13.52
N GLN A 432 -13.15 -32.09 13.70
CA GLN A 432 -13.34 -33.15 12.71
C GLN A 432 -14.60 -33.99 12.98
N THR A 433 -15.13 -33.96 14.20
CA THR A 433 -16.32 -34.70 14.62
C THR A 433 -17.35 -33.76 15.26
N GLU A 434 -18.61 -34.18 15.27
CA GLU A 434 -19.70 -33.41 15.92
C GLU A 434 -19.44 -33.22 17.41
N GLN A 435 -19.01 -34.28 18.11
CA GLN A 435 -18.63 -34.18 19.52
C GLN A 435 -17.49 -33.17 19.75
N GLU A 436 -16.54 -33.07 18.82
CA GLU A 436 -15.49 -32.05 18.90
C GLU A 436 -16.03 -30.64 18.64
N ARG A 437 -17.02 -30.48 17.75
CA ARG A 437 -17.72 -29.20 17.53
C ARG A 437 -18.45 -28.77 18.79
N GLU A 438 -19.25 -29.64 19.39
CA GLU A 438 -19.99 -29.36 20.62
C GLU A 438 -19.05 -28.94 21.75
N ARG A 439 -17.96 -29.69 21.97
CA ARG A 439 -16.96 -29.39 23.02
C ARG A 439 -16.21 -28.07 22.78
N ARG A 440 -16.03 -27.67 21.53
CA ARG A 440 -15.30 -26.45 21.16
C ARG A 440 -16.20 -25.24 20.98
N SER A 441 -17.51 -25.46 20.84
CA SER A 441 -18.51 -24.42 20.78
C SER A 441 -18.62 -23.75 22.13
N PHE A 442 -18.49 -22.43 22.14
CA PHE A 442 -18.60 -21.61 23.33
C PHE A 442 -19.73 -20.58 23.19
N CYS A 443 -20.51 -20.68 22.12
CA CYS A 443 -21.70 -19.90 21.90
C CYS A 443 -22.74 -20.69 21.09
N THR A 444 -24.00 -20.26 21.16
CA THR A 444 -25.02 -20.73 20.21
C THR A 444 -24.76 -20.05 18.86
N SER A 445 -24.49 -20.84 17.82
CA SER A 445 -24.17 -20.28 16.50
C SER A 445 -25.40 -19.68 15.83
N LEU A 446 -25.28 -18.43 15.38
CA LEU A 446 -26.29 -17.66 14.66
C LEU A 446 -26.04 -17.64 13.13
N CYS A 447 -25.09 -18.40 12.60
CA CYS A 447 -24.67 -18.27 11.20
C CYS A 447 -25.81 -18.47 10.20
N GLU A 448 -26.77 -19.34 10.51
CA GLU A 448 -27.97 -19.57 9.70
C GLU A 448 -28.95 -18.39 9.71
N GLN A 449 -28.95 -17.61 10.80
CA GLN A 449 -29.90 -16.50 11.02
C GLN A 449 -29.42 -15.18 10.38
N ILE A 450 -28.14 -15.08 10.03
CA ILE A 450 -27.53 -13.85 9.53
C ILE A 450 -27.61 -13.82 8.01
N SER A 451 -28.60 -13.09 7.51
CA SER A 451 -29.02 -13.03 6.11
C SER A 451 -27.98 -12.43 5.16
N TRP A 452 -27.07 -11.60 5.65
CA TRP A 452 -26.03 -10.95 4.84
C TRP A 452 -24.79 -11.84 4.59
N LEU A 453 -24.69 -13.01 5.24
CA LEU A 453 -23.60 -13.98 5.07
C LEU A 453 -23.73 -14.83 3.79
N LYS A 454 -23.82 -14.19 2.61
CA LYS A 454 -24.11 -14.88 1.35
C LYS A 454 -23.09 -15.98 1.01
N LYS A 455 -21.80 -15.71 1.17
CA LYS A 455 -20.72 -16.65 0.85
C LYS A 455 -20.52 -17.71 1.93
N LEU A 456 -20.75 -17.35 3.19
CA LEU A 456 -20.66 -18.33 4.29
C LEU A 456 -21.87 -19.26 4.37
N GLN A 457 -23.05 -18.82 3.96
CA GLN A 457 -24.26 -19.66 3.90
C GLN A 457 -24.32 -20.53 2.64
N GLU A 458 -23.58 -20.18 1.59
CA GLU A 458 -23.51 -20.98 0.37
C GLU A 458 -23.05 -22.43 0.67
N ASN A 459 -23.95 -23.39 0.46
CA ASN A 459 -23.74 -24.81 0.76
C ASN A 459 -23.28 -25.07 2.22
N ASP A 460 -23.80 -24.30 3.17
CA ASP A 460 -23.44 -24.38 4.60
C ASP A 460 -21.93 -24.30 4.85
N ALA A 461 -21.23 -23.49 4.04
CA ALA A 461 -19.78 -23.36 4.08
C ALA A 461 -19.24 -23.10 5.49
N TRP A 462 -19.96 -22.33 6.33
CA TRP A 462 -19.60 -22.07 7.73
C TRP A 462 -19.38 -23.35 8.58
N GLN A 463 -20.01 -24.48 8.22
CA GLN A 463 -19.82 -25.78 8.86
C GLN A 463 -18.64 -26.59 8.31
N ASP A 464 -18.09 -26.24 7.15
CA ASP A 464 -17.03 -27.01 6.50
C ASP A 464 -15.71 -26.88 7.26
N GLY A 465 -15.39 -27.91 8.04
CA GLY A 465 -14.14 -27.99 8.79
C GLY A 465 -12.88 -27.95 7.90
N ARG A 466 -12.96 -28.32 6.61
CA ARG A 466 -11.80 -28.23 5.71
C ARG A 466 -11.54 -26.79 5.25
N ALA A 467 -12.56 -25.94 5.26
CA ALA A 467 -12.48 -24.53 4.92
C ALA A 467 -12.30 -23.61 6.14
N GLY A 468 -12.35 -24.17 7.36
CA GLY A 468 -12.24 -23.43 8.62
C GLY A 468 -13.60 -23.25 9.27
N TYR A 469 -13.92 -24.05 10.30
CA TYR A 469 -15.21 -23.98 10.97
C TYR A 469 -15.46 -22.59 11.57
N VAL A 470 -16.68 -22.06 11.40
CA VAL A 470 -17.08 -20.72 11.86
C VAL A 470 -18.17 -20.81 12.91
N LEU A 471 -18.00 -20.09 14.02
CA LEU A 471 -19.08 -19.77 14.95
C LEU A 471 -19.47 -18.31 14.79
N CYS A 472 -20.77 -18.05 14.66
CA CYS A 472 -21.32 -16.69 14.67
C CYS A 472 -22.04 -16.51 16.01
N CYS A 473 -21.56 -15.62 16.86
CA CYS A 473 -22.00 -15.48 18.24
C CYS A 473 -22.61 -14.11 18.49
N GLU A 474 -23.55 -14.06 19.43
CA GLU A 474 -23.87 -12.81 20.11
C GLU A 474 -22.62 -12.25 20.82
N LEU A 475 -22.50 -10.94 20.85
CA LEU A 475 -21.32 -10.26 21.38
C LEU A 475 -21.07 -10.53 22.87
N GLU A 476 -22.14 -10.65 23.67
CA GLU A 476 -22.07 -10.90 25.11
C GLU A 476 -21.62 -12.32 25.45
N GLU A 477 -22.02 -13.31 24.64
CA GLU A 477 -21.55 -14.68 24.82
C GLU A 477 -20.10 -14.81 24.36
N PHE A 478 -19.77 -14.21 23.21
CA PHE A 478 -18.43 -14.22 22.64
C PHE A 478 -17.34 -13.69 23.59
N ARG A 479 -17.58 -12.55 24.25
CA ARG A 479 -16.63 -11.92 25.19
C ARG A 479 -16.38 -12.72 26.46
N ARG A 480 -17.22 -13.71 26.77
CA ARG A 480 -16.97 -14.62 27.91
C ARG A 480 -15.74 -15.49 27.65
N THR A 481 -15.47 -15.81 26.39
CA THR A 481 -14.33 -16.62 25.95
C THR A 481 -13.17 -15.74 25.47
N VAL A 482 -13.44 -14.80 24.56
CA VAL A 482 -12.38 -14.01 23.90
C VAL A 482 -12.07 -12.75 24.71
N LYS A 483 -11.05 -12.84 25.58
CA LYS A 483 -10.64 -11.76 26.49
C LYS A 483 -9.76 -10.70 25.85
N GLU A 484 -9.19 -11.01 24.69
CA GLU A 484 -8.39 -10.08 23.89
C GLU A 484 -9.24 -9.02 23.18
N MET A 485 -10.55 -9.26 23.06
CA MET A 485 -11.50 -8.31 22.47
C MET A 485 -11.63 -7.06 23.36
N PRO A 486 -11.56 -5.84 22.80
CA PRO A 486 -11.77 -4.63 23.58
C PRO A 486 -13.23 -4.54 24.03
N PRO A 487 -13.53 -3.76 25.08
CA PRO A 487 -14.90 -3.48 25.47
C PRO A 487 -15.60 -2.67 24.36
N ILE A 488 -16.61 -3.26 23.73
CA ILE A 488 -17.48 -2.61 22.74
C ILE A 488 -18.79 -2.26 23.44
N SER A 489 -19.09 -0.96 23.53
CA SER A 489 -20.27 -0.42 24.21
C SER A 489 -21.33 0.09 23.24
N GLY A 490 -22.59 0.16 23.68
CA GLY A 490 -23.70 0.70 22.88
C GLY A 490 -24.27 -0.29 21.87
N VAL A 491 -24.02 -1.59 22.06
CA VAL A 491 -24.66 -2.66 21.28
C VAL A 491 -25.96 -3.06 21.97
N LYS A 492 -27.06 -3.02 21.22
CA LYS A 492 -28.43 -3.35 21.67
C LYS A 492 -29.04 -4.54 20.93
N GLY A 493 -28.41 -5.02 19.86
CA GLY A 493 -28.92 -6.15 19.08
C GLY A 493 -27.86 -6.85 18.24
N VAL A 494 -28.27 -7.95 17.61
CA VAL A 494 -27.46 -8.71 16.66
C VAL A 494 -27.58 -8.07 15.28
N LEU A 495 -26.47 -8.04 14.54
CA LEU A 495 -26.43 -7.62 13.14
C LEU A 495 -26.73 -8.82 12.24
N VAL A 496 -28.00 -8.97 11.84
CA VAL A 496 -28.54 -10.10 11.05
C VAL A 496 -28.78 -9.75 9.58
#